data_AF-A0A0V1HYP7-F1
#
_entry.id   AF-A0A0V1HYP7-F1
#
_cell.length_a   1.000
_cell.length_b   1.000
_cell.length_c   1.000
_cell.angle_alpha   90.00
_cell.angle_beta   90.00
_cell.angle_gamma   90.00
#
_symmetry.space_group_name_H-M   'P 1'
#
loop_
_entity.id
_entity.type
_entity.pdbx_description
1 polymer ?
#
loop_
_entity_poly.entity_id
_entity_poly.type
_entity_poly.pdbx_seq_one_letter_code
_entity_poly.pdbx_strand_id
1 'polypeptide(L)'
;MKIFFTNDMFEMISEQPTLYAIQNRNFSAKFSKYDIEQLTGILMKMGMVQMSRYRLYWAREFRLDSIANRMSPFRFFEVMKYLHSQRLRGCRLMSEQALKVSAQGKTDFRTSKADDITAVSSYDNRRVTLTSTYLSVEPVKMKNRLDRKQRKKMMVSVPSIVDDYNLYLGGVDLSNMLSALYKIGHKSRKWTRRIFYWVIVTAAANG
;
A
#
# COMPACT_ATOMS: atom_id res chain seq x y z
N MET A 1 5.93 3.04 -19.34
CA MET A 1 6.13 3.01 -17.86
C MET A 1 6.60 4.34 -17.27
N LYS A 2 7.56 5.04 -17.90
CA LYS A 2 8.02 6.39 -17.49
C LYS A 2 6.94 7.48 -17.50
N ILE A 3 5.77 7.22 -18.09
CA ILE A 3 4.63 8.14 -18.14
C ILE A 3 3.86 8.16 -16.80
N PHE A 4 3.91 7.07 -16.03
CA PHE A 4 3.16 6.93 -14.76
C PHE A 4 4.04 6.86 -13.51
N PHE A 5 5.34 6.61 -13.68
CA PHE A 5 6.33 6.62 -12.60
C PHE A 5 7.52 7.49 -13.01
N THR A 6 7.73 8.59 -12.30
CA THR A 6 8.89 9.46 -12.50
C THR A 6 10.14 8.85 -11.87
N ASN A 7 11.31 9.29 -12.31
CA ASN A 7 12.59 8.85 -11.75
C ASN A 7 12.65 9.10 -10.23
N ASP A 8 12.13 10.25 -9.79
CA ASP A 8 12.10 10.67 -8.38
C ASP A 8 11.21 9.76 -7.54
N MET A 9 10.08 9.28 -8.09
CA MET A 9 9.24 8.29 -7.40
C MET A 9 9.99 6.98 -7.17
N PHE A 10 10.76 6.49 -8.14
CA PHE A 10 11.54 5.26 -7.97
C PHE A 10 12.69 5.43 -6.97
N GLU A 11 13.30 6.61 -6.94
CA GLU A 11 14.36 6.95 -6.00
C GLU A 11 13.83 7.00 -4.57
N MET A 12 12.74 7.73 -4.33
CA MET A 12 12.03 7.77 -3.05
C MET A 12 11.57 6.38 -2.58
N ILE A 13 11.07 5.54 -3.49
CA ILE A 13 10.67 4.16 -3.18
C ILE A 13 11.89 3.28 -2.82
N SER A 14 13.09 3.59 -3.32
CA SER A 14 14.31 2.84 -3.02
C SER A 14 14.98 3.22 -1.69
N GLU A 15 14.80 4.47 -1.24
CA GLU A 15 15.34 4.97 0.03
C GLU A 15 14.68 4.30 1.25
N GLN A 16 13.35 4.17 1.22
CA GLN A 16 12.56 3.65 2.34
C GLN A 16 12.94 2.19 2.74
N PRO A 17 13.10 1.23 1.80
CA PRO A 17 13.62 -0.11 2.07
C PRO A 17 15.03 -0.13 2.67
N THR A 18 15.91 0.79 2.25
CA THR A 18 17.29 0.88 2.74
C THR A 18 17.31 1.34 4.19
N LEU A 19 16.51 2.37 4.52
CA LEU A 19 16.30 2.81 5.90
C LEU A 19 15.71 1.68 6.76
N TYR A 20 14.72 0.96 6.24
CA TYR A 20 14.11 -0.17 6.95
C TYR A 20 15.10 -1.32 7.17
N ALA A 21 16.04 -1.56 6.25
CA ALA A 21 17.09 -2.56 6.42
C ALA A 21 18.08 -2.22 7.54
N ILE A 22 18.58 -0.99 7.54
CA ILE A 22 19.45 -0.44 8.58
C ILE A 22 18.76 -0.55 9.95
N GLN A 23 17.48 -0.16 10.04
CA GLN A 23 16.67 -0.24 11.27
C GLN A 23 16.47 -1.67 11.79
N ASN A 24 16.54 -2.69 10.94
CA ASN A 24 16.48 -4.10 11.35
C ASN A 24 17.88 -4.73 11.47
N ARG A 25 18.92 -3.92 11.71
CA ARG A 25 20.32 -4.33 11.85
C ARG A 25 20.92 -5.02 10.63
N ASN A 26 20.33 -4.82 9.44
CA ASN A 26 20.89 -5.28 8.18
C ASN A 26 21.52 -4.09 7.45
N PHE A 27 22.74 -3.74 7.84
CA PHE A 27 23.47 -2.58 7.32
C PHE A 27 24.04 -2.79 5.90
N SER A 28 24.08 -4.04 5.42
CA SER A 28 24.58 -4.36 4.07
C SER A 28 23.50 -4.29 2.99
N ALA A 29 22.22 -4.35 3.36
CA ALA A 29 21.11 -4.26 2.41
C ALA A 29 20.86 -2.81 1.97
N LYS A 30 21.47 -2.44 0.85
CA LYS A 30 21.19 -1.20 0.12
C LYS A 30 20.25 -1.49 -1.05
N PHE A 31 19.26 -0.65 -1.27
CA PHE A 31 18.34 -0.74 -2.40
C PHE A 31 18.52 0.50 -3.27
N SER A 32 18.63 0.28 -4.58
CA SER A 32 18.79 1.33 -5.56
C SER A 32 17.51 1.49 -6.38
N LYS A 33 17.39 2.64 -7.04
CA LYS A 33 16.39 2.83 -8.11
C LYS A 33 16.38 1.66 -9.10
N TYR A 34 17.55 1.17 -9.49
CA TYR A 34 17.69 0.04 -10.41
C TYR A 34 17.03 -1.23 -9.89
N ASP A 35 17.12 -1.52 -8.59
CA ASP A 35 16.43 -2.67 -7.98
C ASP A 35 14.91 -2.56 -8.14
N ILE A 36 14.36 -1.35 -8.00
CA ILE A 36 12.92 -1.11 -8.12
C ILE A 36 12.46 -1.19 -9.58
N GLU A 37 13.24 -0.65 -10.51
CA GLU A 37 12.98 -0.75 -11.96
C GLU A 37 12.98 -2.21 -12.43
N GLN A 38 14.01 -2.97 -12.05
CA GLN A 38 14.14 -4.39 -12.41
C GLN A 38 13.04 -5.22 -11.76
N LEU A 39 12.71 -4.97 -10.48
CA LEU A 39 11.59 -5.62 -9.81
C LEU A 39 10.28 -5.36 -10.54
N THR A 40 10.05 -4.12 -10.97
CA THR A 40 8.86 -3.71 -11.72
C THR A 40 8.76 -4.48 -13.05
N GLY A 41 9.84 -4.53 -13.84
CA GLY A 41 9.87 -5.31 -15.08
C GLY A 41 9.65 -6.82 -14.85
N ILE A 42 10.25 -7.37 -13.80
CA ILE A 42 10.08 -8.79 -13.44
C ILE A 42 8.63 -9.08 -13.06
N LEU A 43 8.01 -8.27 -12.20
CA LEU A 43 6.62 -8.48 -11.79
C LEU A 43 5.65 -8.31 -12.96
N MET A 44 5.92 -7.43 -13.92
CA MET A 44 5.16 -7.37 -15.19
C MET A 44 5.26 -8.68 -15.96
N LYS A 45 6.47 -9.22 -16.13
CA LYS A 45 6.69 -10.48 -16.86
C LYS A 45 6.03 -11.67 -16.17
N MET A 46 6.06 -11.71 -14.84
CA MET A 46 5.36 -12.72 -14.02
C MET A 46 3.83 -12.58 -14.08
N GLY A 47 3.32 -11.38 -14.38
CA GLY A 47 1.90 -11.15 -14.64
C GLY A 47 1.45 -11.79 -15.95
N MET A 48 2.30 -11.67 -16.99
CA MET A 48 2.05 -12.24 -18.32
C MET A 48 2.24 -13.75 -18.38
N VAL A 49 3.36 -14.25 -17.82
CA VAL A 49 3.68 -15.67 -17.78
C VAL A 49 3.54 -16.12 -16.34
N GLN A 50 2.41 -16.74 -15.99
CA GLN A 50 2.11 -17.09 -14.61
C GLN A 50 2.67 -18.46 -14.23
N MET A 51 3.24 -18.55 -13.02
CA MET A 51 3.76 -19.77 -12.43
C MET A 51 3.17 -19.99 -11.04
N SER A 52 3.04 -21.26 -10.64
CA SER A 52 2.50 -21.63 -9.32
C SER A 52 3.35 -21.12 -8.14
N ARG A 53 4.66 -20.91 -8.36
CA ARG A 53 5.62 -20.42 -7.36
C ARG A 53 6.67 -19.52 -8.00
N TYR A 54 7.06 -18.44 -7.34
CA TYR A 54 8.07 -17.50 -7.85
C TYR A 54 9.44 -18.12 -8.09
N ARG A 55 9.87 -19.11 -7.29
CA ARG A 55 11.18 -19.74 -7.50
C ARG A 55 11.29 -20.45 -8.86
N LEU A 56 10.16 -20.83 -9.47
CA LEU A 56 10.15 -21.53 -10.76
C LEU A 56 10.70 -20.66 -11.90
N TYR A 57 10.55 -19.33 -11.85
CA TYR A 57 11.12 -18.44 -12.88
C TYR A 57 12.65 -18.49 -12.97
N TRP A 58 13.33 -19.01 -11.93
CA TRP A 58 14.77 -19.23 -11.89
C TRP A 58 15.17 -20.71 -11.91
N ALA A 59 14.20 -21.64 -11.91
CA ALA A 59 14.48 -23.07 -11.96
C ALA A 59 14.89 -23.48 -13.37
N ARG A 60 15.83 -24.43 -13.51
CA ARG A 60 16.42 -24.83 -14.80
C ARG A 60 15.36 -25.19 -15.86
N GLU A 61 14.30 -25.89 -15.45
CA GLU A 61 13.22 -26.38 -16.32
C GLU A 61 12.27 -25.28 -16.80
N PHE A 62 12.05 -24.24 -16.00
CA PHE A 62 11.06 -23.17 -16.26
C PHE A 62 11.72 -21.79 -16.29
N ARG A 63 13.04 -21.77 -16.54
CA ARG A 63 13.85 -20.56 -16.47
C ARG A 63 13.35 -19.57 -17.52
N LEU A 64 12.95 -18.39 -17.07
CA LEU A 64 12.72 -17.26 -17.96
C LEU A 64 13.94 -16.36 -17.92
N ASP A 65 14.76 -16.38 -18.96
CA ASP A 65 16.00 -15.59 -19.03
C ASP A 65 15.73 -14.09 -18.88
N SER A 66 14.59 -13.61 -19.37
CA SER A 66 14.14 -12.22 -19.17
C SER A 66 13.96 -11.83 -17.69
N ILE A 67 13.77 -12.80 -16.79
CA ILE A 67 13.67 -12.61 -15.34
C ILE A 67 15.00 -12.99 -14.68
N ALA A 68 15.49 -14.18 -14.99
CA ALA A 68 16.61 -14.80 -14.30
C ALA A 68 17.95 -14.12 -14.57
N ASN A 69 18.10 -13.44 -15.72
CA ASN A 69 19.29 -12.63 -16.03
C ASN A 69 19.19 -11.20 -15.48
N ARG A 70 17.99 -10.73 -15.09
CA ARG A 70 17.77 -9.37 -14.59
C ARG A 70 18.02 -9.23 -13.10
N MET A 71 17.71 -10.27 -12.32
CA MET A 71 17.91 -10.27 -10.88
C MET A 71 18.02 -11.71 -10.37
N SER A 72 18.90 -11.95 -9.39
CA SER A 72 18.98 -13.27 -8.74
C SER A 72 17.73 -13.54 -7.89
N PRO A 73 17.34 -14.80 -7.67
CA PRO A 73 16.17 -15.10 -6.85
C PRO A 73 16.36 -14.62 -5.41
N PHE A 74 17.58 -14.69 -4.87
CA PHE A 74 17.92 -14.17 -3.55
C PHE A 74 17.63 -12.67 -3.47
N ARG A 75 18.16 -11.89 -4.42
CA ARG A 75 17.97 -10.44 -4.48
C ARG A 75 16.49 -10.08 -4.65
N PHE A 76 15.77 -10.77 -5.53
CA PHE A 76 14.33 -10.55 -5.71
C PHE A 76 13.54 -10.72 -4.41
N PHE A 77 13.77 -11.79 -3.65
CA PHE A 77 13.08 -12.00 -2.38
C PHE A 77 13.51 -11.01 -1.30
N GLU A 78 14.77 -10.56 -1.33
CA GLU A 78 15.27 -9.51 -0.45
C GLU A 78 14.56 -8.18 -0.71
N VAL A 79 14.57 -7.67 -1.96
CA VAL A 79 13.89 -6.42 -2.33
C VAL A 79 12.39 -6.49 -1.97
N MET A 80 11.74 -7.61 -2.30
CA MET A 80 10.33 -7.85 -1.95
C MET A 80 10.05 -7.88 -0.44
N LYS A 81 11.02 -8.25 0.39
CA LYS A 81 10.88 -8.29 1.86
C LYS A 81 10.89 -6.87 2.44
N TYR A 82 11.80 -6.02 2.00
CA TYR A 82 11.98 -4.68 2.56
C TYR A 82 10.96 -3.67 2.00
N LEU A 83 10.52 -3.81 0.74
CA LEU A 83 9.40 -3.02 0.19
C LEU A 83 8.05 -3.31 0.87
N HIS A 84 7.86 -4.49 1.45
CA HIS A 84 6.59 -4.90 2.05
C HIS A 84 6.33 -4.30 3.44
N SER A 85 7.24 -3.49 3.97
CA SER A 85 7.18 -3.00 5.34
C SER A 85 7.24 -1.48 5.48
N GLN A 86 6.33 -0.78 4.82
CA GLN A 86 5.87 0.52 5.31
C GLN A 86 4.94 0.29 6.52
N ARG A 87 5.53 -0.01 7.68
CA ARG A 87 4.87 0.23 8.96
C ARG A 87 5.45 1.53 9.47
N LEU A 88 4.59 2.46 9.88
CA LEU A 88 4.94 3.70 10.60
C LEU A 88 5.67 3.36 11.91
N ARG A 89 6.91 2.85 11.83
CA ARG A 89 7.68 2.40 12.99
C ARG A 89 8.10 3.65 13.76
N GLY A 90 7.73 3.69 15.04
CA GLY A 90 7.84 4.87 15.90
C GLY A 90 6.48 5.54 16.17
N CYS A 91 5.52 5.43 15.24
CA CYS A 91 4.17 5.96 15.41
C CYS A 91 3.25 4.90 16.02
N ARG A 92 3.10 4.92 17.35
CA ARG A 92 2.20 4.01 18.09
C ARG A 92 0.77 4.55 18.06
N LEU A 93 0.03 4.13 17.04
CA LEU A 93 -1.42 4.31 16.95
C LEU A 93 -2.16 3.19 17.70
N MET A 94 -3.31 3.51 18.27
CA MET A 94 -4.15 2.58 19.03
C MET A 94 -4.49 1.34 18.22
N SER A 95 -4.51 0.18 18.89
CA SER A 95 -4.91 -1.09 18.27
C SER A 95 -6.40 -1.08 17.91
N GLU A 96 -6.81 -2.02 17.04
CA GLU A 96 -8.22 -2.17 16.68
C GLU A 96 -9.09 -2.49 17.91
N GLN A 97 -8.61 -3.31 18.86
CA GLN A 97 -9.35 -3.56 20.10
C GLN A 97 -9.47 -2.30 20.95
N ALA A 98 -8.41 -1.51 21.06
CA ALA A 98 -8.42 -0.28 21.84
C ALA A 98 -9.37 0.77 21.24
N LEU A 99 -9.39 0.92 19.92
CA LEU A 99 -10.31 1.85 19.23
C LEU A 99 -11.78 1.41 19.30
N LYS A 100 -12.06 0.10 19.37
CA LYS A 100 -13.43 -0.41 19.54
C LYS A 100 -14.06 0.02 20.87
N VAL A 101 -13.26 0.10 21.92
CA VAL A 101 -13.70 0.33 23.31
C VAL A 101 -13.44 1.77 23.77
N SER A 102 -12.79 2.59 22.93
CA SER A 102 -12.41 3.96 23.27
C SER A 102 -13.61 4.84 23.61
N ALA A 103 -13.58 5.42 24.81
CA ALA A 103 -14.55 6.41 25.29
C ALA A 103 -14.33 7.81 24.70
N GLN A 104 -13.09 8.15 24.29
CA GLN A 104 -12.71 9.45 23.72
C GLN A 104 -13.02 9.58 22.22
N GLY A 105 -13.74 8.61 21.66
CA GLY A 105 -14.05 8.52 20.23
C GLY A 105 -13.26 7.42 19.53
N LYS A 106 -13.77 7.00 18.37
CA LYS A 106 -13.21 5.91 17.57
C LYS A 106 -12.05 6.33 16.67
N THR A 107 -11.32 7.39 17.06
CA THR A 107 -10.22 7.97 16.26
C THR A 107 -9.01 8.25 17.15
N ASP A 108 -7.82 7.92 16.67
CA ASP A 108 -6.53 8.21 17.29
C ASP A 108 -5.60 8.84 16.24
N PHE A 109 -4.76 9.81 16.62
CA PHE A 109 -3.87 10.47 15.68
C PHE A 109 -2.51 10.87 16.29
N ARG A 110 -1.50 10.95 15.44
CA ARG A 110 -0.15 11.42 15.78
C ARG A 110 0.34 12.35 14.68
N THR A 111 1.02 13.41 15.08
CA THR A 111 1.63 14.38 14.15
C THR A 111 3.14 14.33 14.34
N SER A 112 3.89 14.15 13.25
CA SER A 112 5.34 14.35 13.23
C SER A 112 5.62 15.82 12.94
N LYS A 113 6.22 16.55 13.89
CA LYS A 113 6.65 17.94 13.67
C LYS A 113 7.82 18.07 12.69
N ALA A 114 8.58 16.99 12.47
CA ALA A 114 9.74 16.98 11.58
C ALA A 114 9.34 16.89 10.11
N ASP A 115 8.29 16.12 9.80
CA ASP A 115 7.88 15.81 8.43
C ASP A 115 6.55 16.47 8.03
N ASP A 116 5.91 17.17 8.97
CA ASP A 116 4.55 17.72 8.86
C ASP A 116 3.49 16.68 8.40
N ILE A 117 3.73 15.41 8.73
CA ILE A 117 2.82 14.30 8.42
C ILE A 117 1.98 13.99 9.65
N THR A 118 0.66 13.92 9.46
CA THR A 118 -0.27 13.39 10.44
C THR A 118 -0.69 11.98 10.05
N ALA A 119 -0.57 11.03 10.99
CA ALA A 119 -1.15 9.71 10.90
C ALA A 119 -2.41 9.63 11.75
N VAL A 120 -3.52 9.21 11.16
CA VAL A 120 -4.84 9.08 11.81
C VAL A 120 -5.33 7.65 11.67
N SER A 121 -5.71 7.01 12.76
CA SER A 121 -6.44 5.75 12.78
C SER A 121 -7.88 5.99 13.18
N SER A 122 -8.85 5.58 12.35
CA SER A 122 -10.28 5.67 12.65
C SER A 122 -10.93 4.30 12.58
N TYR A 123 -11.91 4.06 13.44
CA TYR A 123 -12.60 2.79 13.56
C TYR A 123 -14.08 2.93 13.24
N ASP A 124 -14.55 2.06 12.35
CA ASP A 124 -15.96 1.95 12.02
C ASP A 124 -16.47 0.50 12.15
N ASN A 125 -16.35 -0.28 11.07
CA ASN A 125 -16.50 -1.73 11.09
C ASN A 125 -15.14 -2.44 11.22
N ARG A 126 -14.08 -1.78 10.75
CA ARG A 126 -12.67 -2.15 10.87
C ARG A 126 -11.85 -0.88 11.09
N ARG A 127 -10.65 -1.03 11.62
CA ARG A 127 -9.70 0.08 11.74
C ARG A 127 -9.13 0.43 10.36
N VAL A 128 -9.20 1.70 9.99
CA VAL A 128 -8.50 2.29 8.85
C VAL A 128 -7.40 3.21 9.39
N THR A 129 -6.23 3.18 8.77
CA THR A 129 -5.12 4.10 9.09
C THR A 129 -4.82 4.92 7.85
N LEU A 130 -4.86 6.24 8.00
CA LEU A 130 -4.65 7.25 6.97
C LEU A 130 -3.43 8.10 7.37
N THR A 131 -2.67 8.56 6.38
CA THR A 131 -1.57 9.51 6.57
C THR A 131 -1.70 10.64 5.58
N SER A 132 -1.58 11.88 6.04
CA SER A 132 -1.67 13.06 5.18
C SER A 132 -0.75 14.17 5.69
N THR A 133 -0.28 14.98 4.76
CA THR A 133 0.52 16.19 5.00
C THR A 133 -0.34 17.46 5.07
N TYR A 134 -1.64 17.39 4.76
CA TYR A 134 -2.50 18.59 4.67
C TYR A 134 -3.83 18.48 5.42
N LEU A 135 -4.31 17.26 5.69
CA LEU A 135 -5.53 17.03 6.44
C LEU A 135 -5.27 16.17 7.66
N SER A 136 -5.91 16.54 8.76
CA SER A 136 -5.85 15.83 10.04
C SER A 136 -7.28 15.52 10.51
N VAL A 137 -7.47 15.47 11.83
CA VAL A 137 -8.78 15.24 12.45
C VAL A 137 -9.69 16.44 12.27
N GLU A 138 -9.15 17.64 12.37
CA GLU A 138 -9.90 18.89 12.27
C GLU A 138 -9.97 19.44 10.82
N PRO A 139 -11.04 20.18 10.47
CA PRO A 139 -12.27 20.35 11.24
C PRO A 139 -13.12 19.06 11.23
N VAL A 140 -13.73 18.74 12.38
CA VAL A 140 -14.64 17.59 12.49
C VAL A 140 -15.94 17.90 11.78
N LYS A 141 -16.36 17.04 10.84
CA LYS A 141 -17.58 17.20 10.06
C LYS A 141 -18.70 16.32 10.61
N MET A 142 -19.93 16.81 10.61
CA MET A 142 -21.11 16.02 10.98
C MET A 142 -21.75 15.43 9.73
N LYS A 143 -21.92 14.11 9.68
CA LYS A 143 -22.59 13.43 8.57
C LYS A 143 -23.73 12.55 9.05
N ASN A 144 -24.81 12.56 8.27
CA ASN A 144 -25.92 11.64 8.44
C ASN A 144 -25.51 10.24 8.01
N ARG A 145 -25.66 9.29 8.92
CA ARG A 145 -25.25 7.91 8.70
C ARG A 145 -26.35 6.94 9.11
N LEU A 146 -26.67 6.00 8.22
CA LEU A 146 -27.60 4.93 8.55
C LEU A 146 -26.89 3.89 9.44
N ASP A 147 -27.35 3.76 10.68
CA ASP A 147 -26.99 2.62 11.52
C ASP A 147 -27.81 1.41 11.05
N ARG A 148 -27.13 0.40 10.50
CA ARG A 148 -27.79 -0.82 10.00
C ARG A 148 -28.43 -1.64 11.11
N LYS A 149 -27.94 -1.58 12.35
CA LYS A 149 -28.52 -2.33 13.48
C LYS A 149 -29.81 -1.69 13.94
N GLN A 150 -29.83 -0.36 14.02
CA GLN A 150 -30.99 0.39 14.49
C GLN A 150 -31.93 0.81 13.36
N ARG A 151 -31.52 0.63 12.09
CA ARG A 151 -32.21 1.11 10.87
C ARG A 151 -32.59 2.60 10.92
N LYS A 152 -31.79 3.41 11.61
CA LYS A 152 -32.03 4.84 11.80
C LYS A 152 -30.85 5.66 11.28
N LYS A 153 -31.14 6.85 10.75
CA LYS A 153 -30.12 7.84 10.42
C LYS A 153 -29.70 8.54 11.71
N MET A 154 -28.41 8.54 12.00
CA MET A 154 -27.81 9.22 13.14
C MET A 154 -26.76 10.21 12.63
N MET A 155 -26.62 11.33 13.33
CA MET A 155 -25.52 12.28 13.12
C MET A 155 -24.26 11.69 13.74
N VAL A 156 -23.20 11.56 12.94
CA VAL A 156 -21.90 11.03 13.38
C VAL A 156 -20.81 12.06 13.08
N SER A 157 -19.92 12.29 14.04
CA SER A 157 -18.71 13.08 13.86
C SER A 157 -17.69 12.29 13.04
N VAL A 158 -17.23 12.89 11.94
CA VAL A 158 -16.28 12.31 11.01
C VAL A 158 -15.06 13.22 10.91
N PRO A 159 -13.84 12.71 11.17
CA PRO A 159 -12.61 13.47 10.98
C PRO A 159 -12.47 13.98 9.54
N SER A 160 -11.90 15.17 9.33
CA SER A 160 -11.78 15.78 7.99
C SER A 160 -11.07 14.87 6.98
N ILE A 161 -9.96 14.24 7.39
CA ILE A 161 -9.22 13.28 6.56
C ILE A 161 -10.05 12.03 6.16
N VAL A 162 -10.92 11.55 7.05
CA VAL A 162 -11.78 10.39 6.79
C VAL A 162 -12.90 10.80 5.84
N ASP A 163 -13.40 12.02 5.99
CA ASP A 163 -14.42 12.57 5.11
C ASP A 163 -13.92 12.71 3.66
N ASP A 164 -12.74 13.27 3.50
CA ASP A 164 -12.10 13.47 2.20
C ASP A 164 -11.77 12.13 1.54
N TYR A 165 -11.23 11.17 2.29
CA TYR A 165 -11.06 9.80 1.81
C TYR A 165 -12.38 9.20 1.31
N ASN A 166 -13.47 9.38 2.07
CA ASN A 166 -14.77 8.83 1.71
C ASN A 166 -15.40 9.51 0.48
N LEU A 167 -15.06 10.78 0.21
CA LEU A 167 -15.51 11.49 -0.98
C LEU A 167 -14.93 10.84 -2.25
N TYR A 168 -13.65 10.46 -2.22
CA TYR A 168 -12.96 9.86 -3.36
C TYR A 168 -13.02 8.33 -3.41
N LEU A 169 -13.62 7.67 -2.41
CA LEU A 169 -13.79 6.20 -2.37
C LEU A 169 -14.46 5.65 -3.64
N GLY A 170 -15.39 6.39 -4.26
CA GLY A 170 -16.05 5.95 -5.49
C GLY A 170 -15.09 5.73 -6.67
N GLY A 171 -14.03 6.53 -6.77
CA GLY A 171 -12.97 6.33 -7.76
C GLY A 171 -12.10 5.12 -7.45
N VAL A 172 -11.85 4.86 -6.16
CA VAL A 172 -11.15 3.65 -5.69
C VAL A 172 -11.97 2.40 -5.97
N ASP A 173 -13.29 2.45 -5.76
CA ASP A 173 -14.21 1.33 -6.04
C ASP A 173 -14.34 1.06 -7.54
N LEU A 174 -14.41 2.10 -8.37
CA LEU A 174 -14.38 1.95 -9.83
C LEU A 174 -13.04 1.34 -10.28
N SER A 175 -11.91 1.82 -9.75
CA SER A 175 -10.61 1.23 -10.06
C SER A 175 -10.47 -0.20 -9.55
N ASN A 176 -11.05 -0.55 -8.39
CA ASN A 176 -11.14 -1.92 -7.89
C ASN A 176 -12.00 -2.80 -8.81
N MET A 177 -13.09 -2.27 -9.34
CA MET A 177 -13.95 -2.94 -10.31
C MET A 177 -13.20 -3.18 -11.63
N LEU A 178 -12.56 -2.16 -12.20
CA LEU A 178 -11.72 -2.29 -13.39
C LEU A 178 -10.59 -3.29 -13.13
N SER A 179 -9.94 -3.22 -11.97
CA SER A 179 -8.94 -4.20 -11.55
C SER A 179 -9.49 -5.62 -11.40
N ALA A 180 -10.76 -5.76 -11.06
CA ALA A 180 -11.44 -7.05 -10.98
C ALA A 180 -11.83 -7.59 -12.37
N LEU A 181 -12.15 -6.72 -13.32
CA LEU A 181 -12.47 -7.04 -14.71
C LEU A 181 -11.22 -7.45 -15.49
N TYR A 182 -10.12 -6.73 -15.33
CA TYR A 182 -8.84 -6.97 -16.00
C TYR A 182 -7.87 -7.81 -15.14
N LYS A 183 -8.38 -8.74 -14.32
CA LYS A 183 -7.59 -9.54 -13.37
C LYS A 183 -6.41 -10.24 -14.06
N ILE A 184 -5.20 -9.78 -13.74
CA ILE A 184 -4.00 -10.62 -13.84
C ILE A 184 -4.12 -11.69 -12.74
N GLY A 185 -4.33 -12.94 -13.16
CA GLY A 185 -4.59 -14.15 -12.34
C GLY A 185 -3.52 -14.55 -11.30
N HIS A 186 -3.02 -13.63 -10.48
CA HIS A 186 -2.02 -13.93 -9.47
C HIS A 186 -2.61 -13.91 -8.04
N LYS A 187 -3.03 -15.06 -7.50
CA LYS A 187 -3.46 -15.18 -6.09
C LYS A 187 -2.26 -14.91 -5.16
N SER A 188 -2.29 -13.80 -4.42
CA SER A 188 -1.24 -13.47 -3.44
C SER A 188 -1.82 -12.97 -2.11
N ARG A 189 -1.27 -13.48 -1.00
CA ARG A 189 -1.56 -13.02 0.37
C ARG A 189 -0.79 -11.75 0.78
N LYS A 190 0.19 -11.32 -0.01
CA LYS A 190 1.01 -10.11 0.28
C LYS A 190 0.45 -8.88 -0.44
N TRP A 191 0.29 -7.77 0.28
CA TRP A 191 -0.45 -6.56 -0.16
C TRP A 191 0.27 -5.77 -1.25
N THR A 192 1.61 -5.66 -1.20
CA THR A 192 2.41 -4.96 -2.21
C THR A 192 2.24 -5.54 -3.62
N ARG A 193 2.05 -6.86 -3.72
CA ARG A 193 1.78 -7.54 -4.99
C ARG A 193 0.41 -7.18 -5.56
N ARG A 194 -0.59 -6.90 -4.71
CA ARG A 194 -1.91 -6.46 -5.17
C ARG A 194 -1.84 -5.05 -5.74
N ILE A 195 -1.17 -4.15 -5.03
CA ILE A 195 -0.98 -2.76 -5.48
C ILE A 195 -0.22 -2.71 -6.80
N PHE A 196 0.86 -3.49 -6.94
CA PHE A 196 1.66 -3.50 -8.17
C PHE A 196 0.84 -3.88 -9.42
N TYR A 197 0.10 -4.99 -9.36
CA TYR A 197 -0.76 -5.40 -10.49
C TYR A 197 -1.94 -4.45 -10.69
N TRP A 198 -2.48 -3.88 -9.61
CA TRP A 198 -3.53 -2.85 -9.67
C TRP A 198 -3.07 -1.60 -10.44
N VAL A 199 -1.83 -1.14 -10.24
CA VAL A 199 -1.27 0.01 -10.99
C VAL A 199 -1.14 -0.33 -12.48
N ILE A 200 -0.65 -1.52 -12.82
CA ILE A 200 -0.51 -1.94 -14.23
C ILE A 200 -1.87 -2.01 -14.92
N VAL A 201 -2.83 -2.64 -14.26
CA VAL A 201 -4.17 -2.81 -14.80
C VAL A 201 -4.87 -1.46 -14.97
N THR A 202 -4.74 -0.57 -13.98
CA THR A 202 -5.29 0.79 -14.07
C THR A 202 -4.62 1.59 -15.20
N ALA A 203 -3.30 1.47 -15.36
CA ALA A 203 -2.58 2.12 -16.46
C ALA A 203 -2.96 1.57 -17.84
N ALA A 204 -3.32 0.28 -17.95
CA ALA A 204 -3.77 -0.33 -19.19
C ALA A 204 -5.24 0.01 -19.53
N ALA A 205 -6.09 0.22 -18.52
CA ALA A 205 -7.48 0.64 -18.69
C ALA A 205 -7.62 2.14 -19.02
N ASN A 206 -6.62 2.95 -18.65
CA ASN A 206 -6.58 4.39 -18.85
C ASN A 206 -5.69 4.81 -20.05
N GLY A 207 -5.22 3.85 -20.84
CA GLY A 207 -4.42 4.06 -22.05
C GLY A 207 -5.27 4.04 -23.31
#